data_AF-A0A6I7Q768-F1
#
_entry.id   AF-A0A6I7Q768-F1
#
_cell.length_a   1.000
_cell.length_b   1.000
_cell.length_c   1.000
_cell.angle_alpha   90.00
_cell.angle_beta   90.00
_cell.angle_gamma   90.00
#
_symmetry.space_group_name_H-M   'P 1'
#
loop_
_entity.id
_entity.type
_entity.pdbx_description
1 polymer ?
#
loop_
_entity_poly.entity_id
_entity_poly.type
_entity_poly.pdbx_seq_one_letter_code
_entity_poly.pdbx_strand_id
1 'polypeptide(L)' 'MLVGIDLAKNSFHVDGVDAEGQPVFSQQLSRARLSPFVVNLPACMVAMEACMTGTAACLPEKLACPSAG' A
#
# COMPACT_ATOMS: atom_id res chain seq x y z
N MET A 1 5.13 -12.71 -2.08
CA MET A 1 5.48 -11.42 -1.46
C MET A 1 4.33 -10.46 -1.67
N LEU A 2 3.84 -9.87 -0.58
CA LEU A 2 2.81 -8.84 -0.57
C LEU A 2 3.49 -7.50 -0.25
N VAL A 3 3.14 -6.46 -0.99
CA VAL A 3 3.64 -5.10 -0.78
C VAL A 3 2.47 -4.19 -0.44
N GLY A 4 2.49 -3.59 0.74
CA GLY A 4 1.56 -2.53 1.16
C GLY A 4 2.10 -1.16 0.76
N ILE A 5 1.23 -0.29 0.22
CA ILE A 5 1.53 1.11 -0.03
C ILE A 5 0.47 1.99 0.65
N ASP A 6 0.90 2.75 1.65
CA ASP A 6 0.11 3.76 2.36
C ASP A 6 0.39 5.16 1.79
N LEU A 7 -0.68 5.94 1.62
CA LEU A 7 -0.64 7.29 1.07
C LEU A 7 -0.62 8.33 2.21
N ALA A 8 0.56 8.87 2.51
CA ALA A 8 0.67 10.05 3.36
C ALA A 8 0.63 11.35 2.52
N LYS A 9 0.44 12.49 3.19
CA LYS A 9 0.18 13.80 2.55
C LYS A 9 1.23 14.22 1.51
N ASN A 10 2.49 13.79 1.67
CA ASN A 10 3.57 14.10 0.72
C ASN A 10 4.61 12.97 0.60
N SER A 11 4.29 11.79 1.10
CA SER A 11 5.17 10.62 1.14
C SER A 11 4.34 9.35 1.05
N PHE A 12 5.02 8.25 0.79
CA PHE A 12 4.42 6.92 0.70
C PHE A 12 5.11 6.05 1.72
N HIS A 13 4.35 5.33 2.54
CA HIS A 13 4.94 4.26 3.35
C HIS A 13 4.80 2.96 2.58
N VAL A 14 5.90 2.23 2.40
CA VAL A 14 5.94 1.00 1.63
C VAL A 14 6.47 -0.12 2.50
N ASP A 15 5.64 -1.14 2.71
CA ASP A 15 5.94 -2.31 3.53
C ASP A 15 5.88 -3.56 2.68
N GLY A 16 6.78 -4.50 2.92
CA GLY A 16 6.85 -5.76 2.20
C GLY A 16 6.85 -6.93 3.17
N VAL A 17 6.03 -7.94 2.92
CA VAL A 17 6.06 -9.21 3.63
C VAL A 17 6.28 -10.37 2.66
N ASP A 18 7.00 -11.40 3.12
CA ASP A 18 7.23 -12.62 2.35
C ASP A 18 5.99 -13.54 2.30
N ALA A 19 6.17 -14.76 1.81
CA ALA A 19 5.07 -15.73 1.71
C ALA A 19 4.62 -16.27 3.09
N GLU A 20 5.47 -16.17 4.10
CA GLU A 20 5.19 -16.59 5.49
C GLU A 20 4.67 -15.41 6.34
N GLY A 21 4.45 -14.25 5.71
CA GLY A 21 4.00 -13.04 6.37
C GLY A 21 5.09 -12.33 7.19
N GLN A 22 6.36 -12.70 7.02
CA GLN A 22 7.47 -12.05 7.72
C GLN A 22 7.83 -10.71 7.04
N PRO A 23 8.09 -9.65 7.81
CA PRO A 23 8.47 -8.36 7.26
C PRO A 23 9.85 -8.45 6.59
N VAL A 24 9.91 -8.02 5.34
CA VAL A 24 11.13 -7.98 4.51
C VAL A 24 11.70 -6.56 4.47
N PHE A 25 10.84 -5.56 4.33
CA PHE A 25 11.22 -4.14 4.39
C PHE A 25 10.05 -3.28 4.88
N SER A 26 10.40 -2.11 5.40
CA SER A 26 9.46 -1.05 5.78
C SER A 26 10.17 0.28 5.57
N GLN A 27 9.65 1.12 4.68
CA GLN A 27 10.35 2.36 4.30
C GLN A 27 9.40 3.45 3.82
N GLN A 28 9.73 4.68 4.20
CA GLN A 28 9.06 5.87 3.70
C GLN A 28 9.76 6.40 2.44
N LEU A 29 9.00 6.56 1.36
CA LEU A 29 9.48 7.03 0.07
C LEU A 29 8.83 8.37 -0.31
N SER A 30 9.59 9.20 -1.02
CA SER A 30 9.03 10.32 -1.76
C SER A 30 8.38 9.84 -3.06
N ARG A 31 7.51 10.67 -3.65
CA ARG A 31 6.88 10.37 -4.95
C ARG A 31 7.89 10.01 -6.05
N ALA A 32 9.04 10.69 -6.07
CA ALA A 32 10.11 10.43 -7.03
C ALA A 32 10.82 9.09 -6.80
N ARG A 33 10.84 8.58 -5.55
CA ARG A 33 11.48 7.30 -5.21
C ARG A 33 10.53 6.11 -5.28
N LEU A 34 9.22 6.32 -5.24
CA LEU A 34 8.24 5.23 -5.28
C LEU A 34 8.34 4.39 -6.56
N SER A 35 8.27 5.02 -7.73
CA SER A 35 8.34 4.31 -9.02
C SER A 35 9.63 3.49 -9.18
N PRO A 36 10.85 4.07 -9.01
CA PRO A 36 12.08 3.29 -9.15
C PRO A 36 12.21 2.21 -8.08
N PHE A 37 11.60 2.37 -6.90
CA PHE A 37 11.57 1.30 -5.91
C PHE A 37 10.72 0.12 -6.37
N VAL A 38 9.46 0.37 -6.75
CA VAL A 38 8.50 -0.69 -7.09
C VAL A 38 8.92 -1.47 -8.35
N VAL A 39 9.50 -0.83 -9.36
CA VAL A 39 9.97 -1.53 -10.58
C VAL A 39 11.15 -2.47 -10.36
N ASN A 40 11.92 -2.27 -9.29
CA ASN A 40 13.05 -3.12 -8.94
C ASN A 40 12.65 -4.28 -8.01
N LEU A 41 11.39 -4.33 -7.57
CA LEU A 41 10.90 -5.46 -6.79
C LEU A 41 10.63 -6.67 -7.70
N PRO A 42 10.81 -7.90 -7.19
CA PRO A 42 10.34 -9.09 -7.89
C PRO A 42 8.82 -9.02 -8.08
N ALA A 43 8.28 -9.88 -8.96
CA ALA A 43 6.84 -10.00 -9.16
C ALA A 43 6.13 -10.21 -7.80
N CYS A 44 5.29 -9.25 -7.42
CA CYS A 44 4.63 -9.21 -6.13
C CYS A 44 3.21 -8.69 -6.27
N MET A 45 2.36 -9.05 -5.31
CA MET A 45 1.02 -8.47 -5.20
C MET A 45 1.12 -7.16 -4.43
N VAL A 46 0.61 -6.08 -5.02
CA VAL A 46 0.58 -4.76 -4.39
C VAL A 46 -0.82 -4.50 -3.84
N ALA A 47 -0.91 -4.30 -2.53
CA ALA A 47 -2.08 -3.77 -1.85
C ALA A 47 -1.86 -2.27 -1.64
N MET A 48 -2.79 -1.44 -2.12
CA MET A 48 -2.73 0.01 -1.96
C MET A 48 -3.99 0.48 -1.26
N GLU A 49 -3.83 1.27 -0.19
CA GLU A 49 -4.97 1.92 0.44
C GLU A 49 -5.48 3.05 -0.46
N ALA A 50 -6.77 3.04 -0.77
CA ALA A 50 -7.43 4.12 -1.48
C ALA A 50 -8.11 5.06 -0.48
N CYS A 51 -7.42 6.14 -0.07
CA CYS A 51 -8.08 7.22 0.67
C CYS A 51 -8.82 8.14 -0.31
N MET A 52 -10.14 7.99 -0.42
CA MET A 52 -10.98 8.82 -1.27
C MET A 52 -11.20 10.19 -0.61
N THR A 53 -10.35 11.18 -0.91
CA THR A 53 -10.53 12.57 -0.47
C THR A 53 -11.33 13.36 -1.51
N GLY A 54 -12.64 13.11 -1.55
CA GLY A 54 -13.57 13.83 -2.42
C GLY A 54 -14.99 13.51 -2.01
N THR A 55 -15.89 14.50 -2.04
CA THR A 55 -17.33 14.30 -1.84
C THR A 55 -17.90 13.41 -2.95
N ALA A 56 -17.73 12.11 -2.81
CA ALA A 56 -18.40 11.10 -3.60
C ALA A 56 -19.05 10.14 -2.60
N ALA A 57 -20.39 10.17 -2.58
CA ALA A 57 -21.17 9.23 -1.81
C ALA A 57 -20.74 7.81 -2.20
N CYS A 58 -20.17 7.06 -1.24
CA CYS A 58 -19.96 5.64 -1.39
C CYS A 58 -21.31 4.98 -1.68
N LEU A 59 -21.49 4.46 -2.90
CA LEU A 59 -22.50 3.44 -3.14
C LEU A 59 -22.04 2.14 -2.44
N PRO A 60 -22.94 1.45 -1.73
CA PRO A 60 -22.56 0.37 -0.83
C PRO A 60 -22.55 -0.97 -1.56
N GLU A 61 -21.43 -1.40 -2.13
CA GLU A 61 -21.20 -2.84 -2.31
C GLU A 61 -19.78 -3.23 -1.86
N LYS A 62 -19.76 -3.75 -0.63
CA LYS A 62 -18.75 -4.57 0.05
C LYS A 62 -17.37 -4.69 -0.59
N LEU A 63 -16.37 -4.14 0.10
CA LEU A 63 -15.15 -4.88 0.40
C LEU A 63 -14.72 -4.53 1.83
N ALA A 64 -15.06 -5.40 2.77
CA ALA A 64 -14.66 -5.28 4.17
C ALA A 64 -13.18 -5.65 4.30
N CYS A 65 -12.35 -4.75 4.82
CA CYS A 65 -11.06 -5.08 5.40
C CYS A 65 -11.26 -5.39 6.90
N PRO A 66 -11.08 -6.63 7.37
CA PRO A 66 -11.11 -6.93 8.80
C PRO A 66 -9.73 -6.67 9.40
N SER A 67 -9.47 -5.44 9.82
CA SER A 67 -8.45 -5.16 10.85
C SER A 67 -8.57 -3.73 11.36
N ALA A 68 -9.50 -3.53 12.29
CA ALA A 68 -9.40 -2.44 13.25
C ALA A 68 -9.33 -3.10 14.63
N GLY A 69 -8.12 -3.16 15.17
CA GLY A 69 -7.86 -3.31 16.61
C GLY A 69 -7.70 -1.94 17.23
#